data_AF-A0AAU9KWA0-F1
#
_entry.id   AF-A0AAU9KWA0-F1
#
_cell.length_a   1.000
_cell.length_b   1.000
_cell.length_c   1.000
_cell.angle_alpha   90.00
_cell.angle_beta   90.00
_cell.angle_gamma   90.00
#
_symmetry.space_group_name_H-M   'P 1'
#
loop_
_entity.id
_entity.type
_entity.pdbx_description
1 polymer ?
#
loop_
_entity_poly.entity_id
_entity_poly.type
_entity_poly.pdbx_seq_one_letter_code
_entity_poly.pdbx_strand_id
1 'polypeptide(L)'
;MANSMAQNWTNLTYPATNHEASLGTNFNQLYCYAQVPYYCQDATVNTVLAMFNVSASGYFADTTSNFTNICTTVTLPAIDSACTVCDLIAQYQEYKVVLDWIESSCPRTSTNQVWCGGFLLNATAADEMSTSSPFMQCRSVFYELVEKWTNIVMVASIICIIAAGIVLAMTGVLWCHMRASRQQKGMMLSSPAANYHNGDQSAGHTERSEATTNSNNFSMFSNAPRNSDAAHHRYHSPY
;
A
#
# COMPACT_ATOMS: atom_id res chain seq x y z
N MET A 1 11.68 1.07 -15.32
CA MET A 1 12.70 0.13 -14.82
C MET A 1 12.15 -1.29 -14.67
N ALA A 2 11.03 -1.49 -13.95
CA ALA A 2 10.43 -2.83 -13.79
C ALA A 2 10.07 -3.53 -15.12
N ASN A 3 9.56 -2.81 -16.12
CA ASN A 3 9.27 -3.38 -17.46
C ASN A 3 10.52 -4.01 -18.12
N SER A 4 11.62 -3.27 -18.19
CA SER A 4 12.86 -3.78 -18.83
C SER A 4 13.50 -4.94 -18.05
N MET A 5 13.31 -5.00 -16.73
CA MET A 5 13.76 -6.13 -15.92
C MET A 5 12.92 -7.38 -16.17
N ALA A 6 11.58 -7.24 -16.19
CA ALA A 6 10.66 -8.34 -16.49
C ALA A 6 10.96 -8.95 -17.87
N GLN A 7 11.08 -8.12 -18.91
CA GLN A 7 11.44 -8.59 -20.26
C GLN A 7 12.79 -9.34 -20.30
N ASN A 8 13.78 -8.86 -19.56
CA ASN A 8 15.08 -9.51 -19.48
C ASN A 8 15.02 -10.87 -18.76
N TRP A 9 14.14 -11.04 -17.77
CA TRP A 9 14.07 -12.27 -16.98
C TRP A 9 13.19 -13.35 -17.59
N THR A 10 12.23 -12.99 -18.45
CA THR A 10 11.28 -13.93 -19.07
C THR A 10 11.96 -15.13 -19.74
N ASN A 11 13.12 -14.91 -20.38
CA ASN A 11 13.84 -15.94 -21.13
C ASN A 11 15.02 -16.57 -20.37
N LEU A 12 15.20 -16.22 -19.09
CA LEU A 12 16.31 -16.70 -18.28
C LEU A 12 15.86 -17.79 -17.31
N THR A 13 16.78 -18.71 -17.00
CA THR A 13 16.57 -19.69 -15.93
C THR A 13 16.45 -18.95 -14.59
N TYR A 14 15.45 -19.33 -13.79
CA TYR A 14 15.26 -18.75 -12.48
C TYR A 14 16.32 -19.27 -11.47
N PRO A 15 16.80 -18.44 -10.53
CA PRO A 15 16.68 -16.99 -10.54
C PRO A 15 17.74 -16.37 -11.46
N ALA A 16 17.34 -15.42 -12.31
CA ALA A 16 18.27 -14.64 -13.12
C ALA A 16 19.07 -13.66 -12.26
N THR A 17 18.51 -13.18 -11.15
CA THR A 17 19.18 -12.30 -10.18
C THR A 17 18.67 -12.53 -8.76
N ASN A 18 19.42 -12.07 -7.75
CA ASN A 18 18.96 -12.07 -6.35
C ASN A 18 17.69 -11.23 -6.14
N HIS A 19 17.48 -10.19 -6.96
CA HIS A 19 16.25 -9.39 -6.93
C HIS A 19 15.05 -10.18 -7.44
N GLU A 20 15.21 -10.97 -8.50
CA GLU A 20 14.17 -11.88 -8.97
C GLU A 20 13.85 -12.95 -7.92
N ALA A 21 14.87 -13.46 -7.22
CA ALA A 21 14.67 -14.43 -6.16
C ALA A 21 13.80 -13.87 -5.02
N SER A 22 14.18 -12.68 -4.52
CA SER A 22 13.40 -11.98 -3.50
C SER A 22 11.99 -11.64 -3.96
N LEU A 23 11.82 -11.25 -5.23
CA LEU A 23 10.52 -10.96 -5.82
C LEU A 23 9.64 -12.20 -5.83
N GLY A 24 10.19 -13.37 -6.19
CA GLY A 24 9.47 -14.63 -6.17
C GLY A 24 9.02 -15.04 -4.77
N THR A 25 9.89 -14.91 -3.76
CA THR A 25 9.55 -15.17 -2.36
C THR A 25 8.40 -14.28 -1.88
N ASN A 26 8.48 -12.97 -2.15
CA ASN A 26 7.42 -12.03 -1.78
C ASN A 26 6.10 -12.31 -2.53
N PHE A 27 6.20 -12.66 -3.81
CA PHE A 27 5.03 -13.05 -4.61
C PHE A 27 4.35 -14.28 -4.01
N ASN A 28 5.11 -15.33 -3.68
CA ASN A 28 4.58 -16.54 -3.07
C ASN A 28 3.85 -16.23 -1.76
N GLN A 29 4.47 -15.43 -0.88
CA GLN A 29 3.88 -15.02 0.38
C GLN A 29 2.55 -14.31 0.17
N LEU A 30 2.54 -13.27 -0.68
CA LEU A 30 1.34 -12.50 -0.97
C LEU A 30 0.27 -13.36 -1.65
N TYR A 31 0.66 -14.25 -2.57
CA TYR A 31 -0.25 -15.16 -3.26
C TYR A 31 -0.96 -16.08 -2.28
N CYS A 32 -0.24 -16.69 -1.34
CA CYS A 32 -0.85 -17.57 -0.34
C CYS A 32 -1.72 -16.80 0.66
N TYR A 33 -1.27 -15.63 1.14
CA TYR A 33 -2.05 -14.78 2.05
C TYR A 33 -3.34 -14.26 1.45
N ALA A 34 -3.31 -13.82 0.18
CA ALA A 34 -4.50 -13.31 -0.50
C ALA A 34 -5.61 -14.36 -0.62
N GLN A 35 -5.27 -15.65 -0.60
CA GLN A 35 -6.24 -16.74 -0.71
C GLN A 35 -6.81 -17.22 0.62
N VAL A 36 -6.26 -16.80 1.76
CA VAL A 36 -6.75 -17.18 3.09
C VAL A 36 -8.25 -16.92 3.26
N PRO A 37 -8.81 -15.76 2.87
CA PRO A 37 -10.25 -15.51 2.94
C PRO A 37 -11.07 -16.57 2.19
N TYR A 38 -10.66 -16.93 0.97
CA TYR A 38 -11.32 -17.96 0.17
C TYR A 38 -11.29 -19.32 0.88
N TYR A 39 -10.12 -19.74 1.40
CA TYR A 39 -10.02 -21.03 2.08
C TYR A 39 -10.87 -21.11 3.34
N CYS A 40 -10.92 -20.03 4.11
CA CYS A 40 -11.61 -20.03 5.37
C CYS A 40 -13.13 -19.85 5.25
N GLN A 41 -13.61 -19.16 4.22
CA GLN A 41 -15.03 -18.80 4.08
C GLN A 41 -15.73 -19.58 2.96
N ASP A 42 -15.09 -19.76 1.81
CA ASP A 42 -15.74 -20.20 0.58
C ASP A 42 -15.39 -21.64 0.18
N ALA A 43 -14.14 -22.07 0.43
CA ALA A 43 -13.68 -23.41 0.08
C ALA A 43 -14.41 -24.49 0.90
N THR A 44 -14.49 -25.69 0.33
CA THR A 44 -15.00 -26.84 1.08
C THR A 44 -13.97 -27.26 2.13
N VAL A 45 -14.45 -27.80 3.25
CA VAL A 45 -13.59 -28.29 4.34
C VAL A 45 -12.61 -29.33 3.81
N ASN A 46 -13.05 -30.21 2.91
CA ASN A 46 -12.17 -31.21 2.29
C ASN A 46 -11.06 -30.60 1.43
N THR A 47 -11.30 -29.48 0.73
CA THR A 47 -10.25 -28.72 0.03
C THR A 47 -9.23 -28.15 1.01
N VAL A 48 -9.70 -27.57 2.13
CA VAL A 48 -8.82 -26.99 3.16
C VAL A 48 -7.97 -28.08 3.84
N LEU A 49 -8.59 -29.22 4.17
CA LEU A 49 -7.89 -30.37 4.75
C LEU A 49 -6.83 -30.93 3.79
N ALA A 50 -7.16 -31.08 2.51
CA ALA A 50 -6.21 -31.52 1.49
C ALA A 50 -5.04 -30.52 1.34
N MET A 51 -5.32 -29.23 1.37
CA MET A 51 -4.32 -28.16 1.31
C MET A 51 -3.31 -28.25 2.46
N PHE A 52 -3.78 -28.51 3.68
CA PHE A 52 -2.93 -28.69 4.87
C PHE A 52 -2.37 -30.11 5.03
N ASN A 53 -2.62 -30.99 4.05
CA ASN A 53 -2.23 -32.40 4.08
C ASN A 53 -2.77 -33.15 5.33
N VAL A 54 -3.97 -32.79 5.77
CA VAL A 54 -4.69 -33.41 6.88
C VAL A 54 -5.74 -34.35 6.33
N SER A 55 -5.75 -35.60 6.80
CA SER A 55 -6.80 -36.56 6.45
C SER A 55 -7.83 -36.64 7.58
N ALA A 56 -9.07 -36.24 7.28
CA ALA A 56 -10.23 -36.43 8.15
C ALA A 56 -11.38 -37.05 7.36
N SER A 57 -11.09 -38.14 6.64
CA SER A 57 -12.07 -38.81 5.79
C SER A 57 -13.32 -39.22 6.56
N GLY A 58 -14.49 -38.85 6.04
CA GLY A 58 -15.80 -39.15 6.62
C GLY A 58 -16.24 -38.26 7.78
N TYR A 59 -15.45 -37.27 8.19
CA TYR A 59 -15.81 -36.34 9.27
C TYR A 59 -16.72 -35.20 8.80
N PHE A 60 -16.56 -34.78 7.54
CA PHE A 60 -17.34 -33.71 6.92
C PHE A 60 -17.92 -34.16 5.58
N ALA A 61 -19.12 -33.69 5.25
CA ALA A 61 -19.68 -33.87 3.92
C ALA A 61 -18.88 -33.05 2.89
N ASP A 62 -18.81 -33.52 1.65
CA ASP A 62 -18.06 -32.83 0.58
C ASP A 62 -18.56 -31.42 0.28
N THR A 63 -19.81 -31.11 0.64
CA THR A 63 -20.43 -29.80 0.46
C THR A 63 -20.25 -28.86 1.66
N THR A 64 -19.69 -29.32 2.77
CA THR A 64 -19.45 -28.47 3.93
C THR A 64 -18.38 -27.43 3.59
N SER A 65 -18.73 -26.15 3.69
CA SER A 65 -17.83 -25.00 3.54
C SER A 65 -17.75 -24.20 4.86
N ASN A 66 -17.15 -23.01 4.82
CA ASN A 66 -16.96 -22.15 5.99
C ASN A 66 -16.14 -22.84 7.08
N PHE A 67 -14.85 -23.02 6.79
CA PHE A 67 -13.89 -23.62 7.69
C PHE A 67 -13.75 -22.84 9.01
N THR A 68 -13.93 -21.52 9.00
CA THR A 68 -13.96 -20.70 10.23
C THR A 68 -15.02 -21.19 11.22
N ASN A 69 -16.22 -21.56 10.74
CA ASN A 69 -17.26 -22.11 11.62
C ASN A 69 -16.91 -23.52 12.12
N ILE A 70 -16.16 -24.31 11.34
CA ILE A 70 -15.63 -25.59 11.83
C ILE A 70 -14.63 -25.36 12.97
N CYS A 71 -13.76 -24.36 12.85
CA CYS A 71 -12.80 -24.01 13.90
C CYS A 71 -13.44 -23.61 15.24
N THR A 72 -14.63 -23.01 15.22
CA THR A 72 -15.36 -22.65 16.45
C THR A 72 -16.16 -23.82 17.03
N THR A 73 -16.52 -24.81 16.21
CA THR A 73 -17.40 -25.93 16.61
C THR A 73 -16.64 -27.22 16.91
N VAL A 74 -15.47 -27.42 16.29
CA VAL A 74 -14.68 -28.65 16.35
C VAL A 74 -13.26 -28.33 16.80
N THR A 75 -12.87 -28.85 17.96
CA THR A 75 -11.50 -28.73 18.47
C THR A 75 -10.72 -29.99 18.13
N LEU A 76 -10.05 -29.99 16.98
CA LEU A 76 -9.15 -31.07 16.56
C LEU A 76 -7.72 -30.54 16.50
N PRO A 77 -6.74 -31.17 17.18
CA PRO A 77 -5.34 -30.75 17.10
C PRO A 77 -4.80 -30.71 15.66
N ALA A 78 -5.36 -31.54 14.78
CA ALA A 78 -4.98 -31.60 13.38
C ALA A 78 -5.35 -30.36 12.56
N ILE A 79 -6.29 -29.52 13.01
CA ILE A 79 -6.74 -28.32 12.30
C ILE A 79 -6.41 -27.01 13.04
N ASP A 80 -5.84 -27.09 14.25
CA ASP A 80 -5.59 -25.93 15.12
C ASP A 80 -4.74 -24.84 14.42
N SER A 81 -3.68 -25.27 13.73
CA SER A 81 -2.83 -24.37 12.95
C SER A 81 -3.58 -23.73 11.77
N ALA A 82 -4.47 -24.47 11.11
CA ALA A 82 -5.31 -23.95 10.03
C ALA A 82 -6.34 -22.94 10.57
N CYS A 83 -6.89 -23.19 11.77
CA CYS A 83 -7.80 -22.28 12.45
C CYS A 83 -7.10 -20.98 12.84
N THR A 84 -5.86 -21.05 13.31
CA THR A 84 -5.03 -19.87 13.60
C THR A 84 -4.82 -19.00 12.34
N VAL A 85 -4.65 -19.63 11.18
CA VAL A 85 -4.57 -18.89 9.89
C VAL A 85 -5.90 -18.19 9.58
N CYS A 86 -7.03 -18.83 9.87
CA CYS A 86 -8.35 -18.24 9.65
C CYS A 86 -8.71 -17.10 10.63
N ASP A 87 -8.05 -16.98 11.77
CA ASP A 87 -8.22 -15.83 12.66
C ASP A 87 -7.67 -14.53 12.04
N LEU A 88 -6.78 -14.65 11.05
CA LEU A 88 -6.13 -13.52 10.39
C LEU A 88 -6.90 -13.02 9.15
N ILE A 89 -8.05 -13.60 8.80
CA ILE A 89 -8.82 -13.23 7.59
C ILE A 89 -9.08 -11.72 7.49
N ALA A 90 -9.41 -11.07 8.61
CA ALA A 90 -9.70 -9.64 8.63
C ALA A 90 -8.53 -8.78 8.11
N GLN A 91 -7.29 -9.23 8.31
CA GLN A 91 -6.09 -8.57 7.80
C GLN A 91 -5.87 -8.83 6.31
N TYR A 92 -6.36 -9.98 5.81
CA TYR A 92 -6.16 -10.38 4.43
C TYR A 92 -7.25 -9.92 3.47
N GLN A 93 -8.39 -9.44 3.96
CA GLN A 93 -9.45 -8.86 3.12
C GLN A 93 -8.98 -7.62 2.35
N GLU A 94 -7.97 -6.90 2.84
CA GLU A 94 -7.37 -5.75 2.15
C GLU A 94 -6.72 -6.13 0.81
N TYR A 95 -6.35 -7.40 0.63
CA TYR A 95 -5.73 -7.91 -0.60
C TYR A 95 -6.73 -8.40 -1.64
N LYS A 96 -8.02 -8.06 -1.53
CA LYS A 96 -9.05 -8.51 -2.48
C LYS A 96 -8.68 -8.26 -3.94
N VAL A 97 -8.07 -7.12 -4.26
CA VAL A 97 -7.61 -6.80 -5.62
C VAL A 97 -6.56 -7.80 -6.12
N VAL A 98 -5.66 -8.24 -5.23
CA VAL A 98 -4.66 -9.26 -5.54
C VAL A 98 -5.32 -10.62 -5.72
N LEU A 99 -6.30 -10.96 -4.88
CA LEU A 99 -7.08 -12.20 -5.02
C LEU A 99 -7.85 -12.26 -6.35
N ASP A 100 -8.55 -11.19 -6.72
CA ASP A 100 -9.29 -11.09 -7.99
C ASP A 100 -8.33 -11.26 -9.19
N TRP A 101 -7.12 -10.69 -9.10
CA TRP A 101 -6.09 -10.88 -10.12
C TRP A 101 -5.59 -12.34 -10.17
N ILE A 102 -5.30 -12.94 -9.02
CA ILE A 102 -4.86 -14.33 -8.91
C ILE A 102 -5.88 -15.25 -9.57
N GLU A 103 -7.16 -15.12 -9.25
CA GLU A 103 -8.21 -15.99 -9.78
C GLU A 103 -8.35 -15.89 -11.30
N SER A 104 -8.20 -14.70 -11.86
CA SER A 104 -8.34 -14.47 -13.30
C SER A 104 -7.09 -14.83 -14.11
N SER A 105 -5.90 -14.56 -13.57
CA SER A 105 -4.65 -14.59 -14.34
C SER A 105 -3.75 -15.77 -13.97
N CYS A 106 -3.75 -16.19 -12.71
CA CYS A 106 -3.00 -17.36 -12.28
C CYS A 106 -3.81 -18.21 -11.29
N PRO A 107 -4.84 -18.93 -11.80
CA PRO A 107 -5.80 -19.63 -10.96
C PRO A 107 -5.13 -20.70 -10.11
N ARG A 108 -5.80 -20.99 -8.99
CA ARG A 108 -5.36 -21.99 -8.02
C ARG A 108 -5.32 -23.38 -8.65
N THR A 109 -4.28 -24.14 -8.37
CA THR A 109 -4.11 -25.53 -8.79
C THR A 109 -3.87 -26.38 -7.56
N SER A 110 -4.34 -27.64 -7.52
CA SER A 110 -4.17 -28.50 -6.33
C SER A 110 -2.72 -28.53 -5.83
N THR A 111 -1.74 -28.50 -6.74
CA THR A 111 -0.31 -28.43 -6.45
C THR A 111 0.10 -27.14 -5.72
N ASN A 112 -0.31 -25.97 -6.22
CA ASN A 112 0.07 -24.69 -5.58
C ASN A 112 -0.69 -24.45 -4.27
N GLN A 113 -1.89 -25.02 -4.13
CA GLN A 113 -2.66 -24.99 -2.89
C GLN A 113 -1.94 -25.75 -1.79
N VAL A 114 -1.54 -27.01 -2.03
CA VAL A 114 -0.79 -27.80 -1.04
C VAL A 114 0.52 -27.11 -0.66
N TRP A 115 1.22 -26.52 -1.62
CA TRP A 115 2.42 -25.73 -1.34
C TRP A 115 2.10 -24.52 -0.44
N CYS A 116 1.03 -23.77 -0.74
CA CYS A 116 0.59 -22.67 0.12
C CYS A 116 0.15 -23.15 1.52
N GLY A 117 -0.45 -24.33 1.65
CA GLY A 117 -0.79 -24.92 2.95
C GLY A 117 0.47 -25.18 3.77
N GLY A 118 1.48 -25.80 3.17
CA GLY A 118 2.80 -25.96 3.79
C GLY A 118 3.43 -24.63 4.20
N PHE A 119 3.36 -23.61 3.35
CA PHE A 119 3.86 -22.26 3.65
C PHE A 119 3.12 -21.57 4.81
N LEU A 120 1.79 -21.65 4.83
CA LEU A 120 0.97 -21.03 5.88
C LEU A 120 1.20 -21.69 7.24
N LEU A 121 1.53 -22.98 7.27
CA LEU A 121 1.90 -23.72 8.49
C LEU A 121 3.37 -23.50 8.88
N ASN A 122 4.26 -23.39 7.90
CA ASN A 122 5.69 -23.27 8.09
C ASN A 122 6.22 -22.13 7.22
N ALA A 123 6.28 -20.93 7.81
CA ALA A 123 6.63 -19.69 7.13
C ALA A 123 7.99 -19.71 6.41
N THR A 124 8.87 -20.68 6.70
CA THR A 124 10.16 -20.86 6.00
C THR A 124 10.04 -21.49 4.62
N ALA A 125 8.89 -22.09 4.28
CA ALA A 125 8.71 -22.71 2.96
C ALA A 125 8.66 -21.67 1.81
N ALA A 126 8.52 -20.37 2.09
CA ALA A 126 8.55 -19.34 1.03
C ALA A 126 9.91 -19.22 0.34
N ASP A 127 10.99 -19.60 1.02
CA ASP A 127 12.34 -19.63 0.45
C ASP A 127 12.55 -20.86 -0.45
N GLU A 128 11.70 -21.89 -0.31
CA GLU A 128 11.73 -23.08 -1.15
C GLU A 128 11.04 -22.83 -2.49
N MET A 129 11.80 -22.27 -3.42
CA MET A 129 11.33 -22.07 -4.79
C MET A 129 11.29 -23.40 -5.57
N SER A 130 10.21 -24.15 -5.37
CA SER A 130 9.91 -25.38 -6.11
C SER A 130 9.08 -25.10 -7.37
N THR A 131 9.03 -26.05 -8.31
CA THR A 131 8.11 -25.97 -9.48
C THR A 131 6.63 -25.93 -9.08
N SER A 132 6.32 -26.30 -7.84
CA SER A 132 4.98 -26.27 -7.26
C SER A 132 4.63 -24.92 -6.64
N SER A 133 5.62 -24.04 -6.43
CA SER A 133 5.38 -22.72 -5.87
C SER A 133 4.56 -21.84 -6.81
N PRO A 134 3.70 -20.95 -6.28
CA PRO A 134 2.90 -20.05 -7.08
C PRO A 134 3.71 -19.24 -8.07
N PHE A 135 4.83 -18.65 -7.64
CA PHE A 135 5.67 -17.83 -8.51
C PHE A 135 6.21 -18.62 -9.68
N MET A 136 6.66 -19.86 -9.48
CA MET A 136 7.17 -20.68 -10.59
C MET A 136 6.09 -21.04 -11.62
N GLN A 137 4.84 -21.23 -11.19
CA GLN A 137 3.72 -21.47 -12.11
C GLN A 137 3.23 -20.18 -12.78
N CYS A 138 3.25 -19.06 -12.06
CA CYS A 138 2.72 -17.77 -12.51
C CYS A 138 3.79 -16.85 -13.13
N ARG A 139 5.07 -17.24 -13.18
CA ARG A 139 6.21 -16.36 -13.48
C ARG A 139 6.02 -15.55 -14.76
N SER A 140 5.62 -16.21 -15.86
CA SER A 140 5.39 -15.56 -17.15
C SER A 140 4.22 -14.58 -17.09
N VAL A 141 3.08 -15.01 -16.52
CA VAL A 141 1.88 -14.18 -16.39
C VAL A 141 2.13 -12.97 -15.50
N PHE A 142 2.92 -13.13 -14.44
CA PHE A 142 3.34 -12.06 -13.56
C PHE A 142 4.23 -11.04 -14.30
N TYR A 143 5.13 -11.48 -15.18
CA TYR A 143 5.92 -10.55 -16.00
C TYR A 143 5.08 -9.78 -17.00
N GLU A 144 4.11 -10.42 -17.64
CA GLU A 144 3.14 -9.73 -18.49
C GLU A 144 2.31 -8.71 -17.70
N LEU A 145 1.96 -9.03 -16.45
CA LEU A 145 1.26 -8.10 -15.57
C LEU A 145 2.12 -6.86 -15.31
N VAL A 146 3.37 -7.07 -14.87
CA VAL A 146 4.30 -5.97 -14.58
C VAL A 146 4.50 -5.10 -15.81
N GLU A 147 4.65 -5.70 -17.00
CA GLU A 147 4.76 -4.96 -18.26
C GLU A 147 3.50 -4.12 -18.57
N LYS A 148 2.31 -4.71 -18.51
CA LYS A 148 1.05 -4.01 -18.80
C LYS A 148 0.79 -2.87 -17.82
N TRP A 149 0.91 -3.12 -16.51
CA TRP A 149 0.62 -2.10 -15.49
C TRP A 149 1.67 -1.00 -15.43
N THR A 150 2.95 -1.30 -15.66
CA THR A 150 3.96 -0.25 -15.71
C THR A 150 3.72 0.71 -16.88
N ASN A 151 3.26 0.21 -18.03
CA ASN A 151 2.87 1.06 -19.15
C ASN A 151 1.61 1.89 -18.83
N ILE A 152 0.58 1.29 -18.22
CA ILE A 152 -0.64 2.01 -17.83
C ILE A 152 -0.34 3.11 -16.81
N VAL A 153 0.42 2.81 -15.76
CA VAL A 153 0.79 3.77 -14.71
C VAL A 153 1.70 4.88 -15.28
N MET A 154 2.61 4.55 -16.20
CA MET A 154 3.42 5.55 -16.88
C MET A 154 2.53 6.56 -17.64
N VAL A 155 1.59 6.08 -18.45
CA VAL A 155 0.70 6.93 -19.24
C VAL A 155 -0.21 7.77 -18.31
N ALA A 156 -0.80 7.16 -17.29
CA ALA A 156 -1.65 7.86 -16.33
C ALA A 156 -0.89 8.96 -15.57
N SER A 157 0.35 8.69 -15.16
CA SER A 157 1.21 9.65 -14.47
C SER A 157 1.49 10.89 -15.33
N ILE A 158 1.80 10.71 -16.62
CA ILE A 158 2.04 11.83 -17.55
C ILE A 158 0.79 12.71 -17.69
N ILE A 159 -0.41 12.11 -17.81
CA ILE A 159 -1.67 12.85 -17.90
C ILE A 159 -1.91 13.68 -16.63
N CYS A 160 -1.70 13.09 -15.46
CA CYS A 160 -1.83 13.80 -14.18
C CYS A 160 -0.86 14.98 -14.07
N ILE A 161 0.39 14.83 -14.53
CA ILE A 161 1.38 15.91 -14.53
C ILE A 161 0.96 17.06 -15.44
N ILE A 162 0.44 16.76 -16.64
CA ILE A 162 -0.04 17.79 -17.57
C ILE A 162 -1.23 18.54 -16.96
N ALA A 163 -2.19 17.82 -16.38
CA ALA A 163 -3.35 18.43 -15.73
C ALA A 163 -2.93 19.34 -14.56
N ALA A 164 -2.02 18.88 -13.71
CA ALA A 164 -1.46 19.70 -12.64
C ALA A 164 -0.74 20.95 -13.18
N GLY A 165 0.02 20.81 -14.26
CA GLY A 165 0.68 21.94 -14.94
C GLY A 165 -0.31 23.00 -15.43
N ILE A 166 -1.44 22.59 -16.02
CA ILE A 166 -2.50 23.50 -16.47
C ILE A 166 -3.12 24.24 -15.27
N VAL A 167 -3.41 23.53 -14.18
CA VAL A 167 -3.97 24.15 -12.96
C VAL A 167 -3.01 25.18 -12.37
N LEU A 168 -1.71 24.86 -12.33
CA LEU A 168 -0.68 25.80 -11.87
C LEU A 168 -0.53 27.02 -12.80
N ALA A 169 -0.63 26.82 -14.12
CA ALA A 169 -0.59 27.92 -15.07
C ALA A 169 -1.82 28.84 -14.93
N MET A 170 -3.03 28.28 -14.82
CA MET A 170 -4.27 29.04 -14.68
C MET A 170 -4.30 29.83 -13.37
N THR A 171 -3.87 29.23 -12.26
CA THR A 171 -3.73 29.94 -10.98
C THR A 171 -2.67 31.05 -11.04
N GLY A 172 -1.54 30.81 -11.72
CA GLY A 172 -0.52 31.82 -11.96
C GLY A 172 -1.01 33.01 -12.79
N VAL A 173 -1.72 32.75 -13.90
CA VAL A 173 -2.30 33.80 -14.76
C VAL A 173 -3.34 34.61 -13.99
N LEU A 174 -4.22 33.96 -13.23
CA LEU A 174 -5.22 34.64 -12.40
C LEU A 174 -4.55 35.57 -11.36
N TRP A 175 -3.44 35.11 -10.76
CA TRP A 175 -2.69 35.89 -9.79
C TRP A 175 -1.98 37.10 -10.42
N CYS A 176 -1.41 36.94 -11.62
CA CYS A 176 -0.83 38.02 -12.41
C CYS A 176 -1.89 39.06 -12.83
N HIS A 177 -3.05 38.61 -13.31
CA HIS A 177 -4.16 39.50 -13.68
C HIS A 177 -4.69 40.30 -12.48
N MET A 178 -4.82 39.67 -11.31
CA MET A 178 -5.21 40.37 -10.08
C MET A 178 -4.17 41.41 -9.63
N ARG A 179 -2.87 41.14 -9.78
CA ARG A 179 -1.82 42.14 -9.50
C ARG A 179 -1.88 43.32 -10.48
N ALA A 180 -2.07 43.07 -11.77
CA ALA A 180 -2.22 44.14 -12.77
C ALA A 180 -3.46 45.01 -12.49
N SER A 181 -4.57 44.39 -12.10
CA SER A 181 -5.82 45.11 -11.75
C SER A 181 -5.67 45.99 -10.51
N ARG A 182 -4.80 45.63 -9.55
CA ARG A 182 -4.50 46.48 -8.39
C ARG A 182 -3.70 47.73 -8.77
N GLN A 183 -2.84 47.66 -9.79
CA GLN A 183 -2.05 48.82 -10.22
C GLN A 183 -2.90 49.87 -10.97
N GLN A 184 -3.89 49.46 -11.75
CA GLN A 184 -4.80 50.41 -12.41
C GLN A 184 -5.66 51.22 -11.41
N LYS A 185 -6.06 50.63 -10.28
CA LYS A 185 -6.75 51.38 -9.21
C LYS A 185 -5.81 52.35 -8.46
N GLY A 186 -4.49 52.16 -8.53
CA GLY A 186 -3.51 53.07 -7.93
C GLY A 186 -3.20 54.31 -8.77
N MET A 187 -3.44 54.29 -10.09
CA MET A 187 -3.14 55.42 -10.98
C MET A 187 -4.29 56.41 -11.18
N MET A 188 -5.51 56.11 -10.70
CA MET A 188 -6.64 57.07 -10.72
C MET A 188 -6.73 57.95 -9.47
N LEU A 189 -5.77 57.87 -8.54
CA LEU A 189 -5.65 58.78 -7.41
C LEU A 189 -4.40 59.66 -7.55
N SER A 190 -4.29 60.39 -8.66
CA SER A 190 -3.43 61.58 -8.72
C SER A 190 -4.30 62.84 -8.75
N SER A 191 -4.51 63.41 -7.58
CA SER A 191 -4.86 64.83 -7.43
C SER A 191 -4.35 65.33 -6.08
N PRO A 192 -4.03 66.63 -5.99
CA PRO A 192 -2.70 67.08 -5.63
C PRO A 192 -2.52 67.22 -4.13
N ALA A 193 -1.26 67.13 -3.72
CA ALA A 193 -0.83 67.45 -2.37
C ALA A 193 -1.24 68.89 -1.98
N ALA A 194 -2.18 69.00 -1.04
CA ALA A 194 -2.33 70.19 -0.22
C ALA A 194 -1.49 69.98 1.04
N ASN A 195 -0.24 70.45 0.98
CA ASN A 195 0.62 70.56 2.15
C ASN A 195 0.15 71.80 2.93
N TYR A 196 -0.63 71.61 4.00
CA TYR A 196 -0.75 72.60 5.05
C TYR A 196 -0.51 71.95 6.42
N HIS A 197 0.34 72.66 7.14
CA HIS A 197 1.00 72.36 8.39
C HIS A 197 0.14 72.80 9.58
N ASN A 198 0.50 72.32 10.77
CA ASN A 198 -0.07 72.54 12.11
C ASN A 198 -1.32 71.69 12.43
N GLY A 199 -1.41 71.00 13.56
CA GLY A 199 -0.53 70.91 14.72
C GLY A 199 -1.32 70.25 15.87
N ASP A 200 -0.63 69.42 16.65
CA ASP A 200 -0.91 69.06 18.04
C ASP A 200 -2.31 68.57 18.46
N GLN A 201 -2.45 67.28 18.80
CA GLN A 201 -2.28 66.78 20.19
C GLN A 201 -2.83 65.34 20.34
N SER A 202 -1.97 64.49 20.92
CA SER A 202 -2.26 63.44 21.90
C SER A 202 -3.36 62.40 21.65
N ALA A 203 -2.95 61.16 21.40
CA ALA A 203 -2.91 60.08 22.41
C ALA A 203 -3.21 58.71 21.78
N GLY A 204 -2.34 57.73 22.06
CA GLY A 204 -2.64 56.31 21.90
C GLY A 204 -1.52 55.52 21.24
N HIS A 205 -0.82 54.73 22.05
CA HIS A 205 -0.11 53.47 21.76
C HIS A 205 0.30 53.20 20.29
N THR A 206 1.53 52.82 19.95
CA THR A 206 2.22 51.61 20.44
C THR A 206 3.64 51.59 19.84
N GLU A 207 4.61 51.22 20.67
CA GLU A 207 5.85 50.45 20.41
C GLU A 207 6.64 50.60 19.10
N ARG A 208 7.81 51.24 19.26
CA ARG A 208 9.15 50.67 19.08
C ARG A 208 9.32 49.63 17.96
N SER A 209 9.78 50.11 16.81
CA SER A 209 10.66 49.35 15.93
C SER A 209 12.09 49.49 16.43
N GLU A 210 12.72 48.39 16.83
CA GLU A 210 14.17 48.25 16.71
C GLU A 210 14.48 46.92 16.02
N ALA A 211 15.24 47.05 14.95
CA ALA A 211 15.79 45.98 14.17
C ALA A 211 16.70 45.09 15.01
N THR A 212 16.68 43.78 14.78
CA THR A 212 17.88 42.95 14.91
C THR A 212 17.68 41.62 14.18
N THR A 213 18.57 41.40 13.21
CA THR A 213 19.30 40.16 12.95
C THR A 213 18.59 38.80 13.00
N ASN A 214 18.73 38.13 11.86
CA ASN A 214 19.35 36.80 11.73
C ASN A 214 18.44 35.57 11.91
N SER A 215 18.58 34.68 10.92
CA SER A 215 18.39 33.23 10.94
C SER A 215 17.32 32.66 11.88
N ASN A 216 16.27 32.03 11.34
CA ASN A 216 15.62 30.85 11.93
C ASN A 216 14.86 30.10 10.81
N ASN A 217 15.21 28.85 10.50
CA ASN A 217 14.77 27.65 11.21
C ASN A 217 13.25 27.63 11.39
N PHE A 218 12.57 26.90 10.48
CA PHE A 218 11.21 26.45 10.68
C PHE A 218 11.18 25.43 11.82
N SER A 219 10.90 25.87 13.04
CA SER A 219 10.46 25.01 14.14
C SER A 219 8.94 24.84 14.04
N MET A 220 8.46 23.65 13.68
CA MET A 220 7.06 23.27 13.87
C MET A 220 6.85 22.91 15.35
N PHE A 221 6.22 23.81 16.11
CA PHE A 221 5.60 23.44 17.37
C PHE A 221 4.24 22.81 17.08
N SER A 222 4.11 21.51 17.35
CA SER A 222 2.84 20.78 17.35
C SER A 222 2.19 20.92 18.72
N ASN A 223 0.93 21.39 18.75
CA ASN A 223 0.09 21.47 19.95
C ASN A 223 -0.72 20.18 20.17
N ALA A 224 -0.16 19.02 19.84
CA ALA A 224 -0.77 17.74 20.18
C ALA A 224 -0.61 17.47 21.69
N PRO A 225 -1.67 17.06 22.42
CA PRO A 225 -1.54 16.64 23.81
C PRO A 225 -0.53 15.50 23.93
N ARG A 226 0.48 15.68 24.78
CA ARG A 226 1.41 14.62 25.19
C ARG A 226 0.62 13.52 25.90
N ASN A 227 0.47 12.37 25.26
CA ASN A 227 0.08 11.15 25.95
C ASN A 227 1.32 10.59 26.67
N SER A 228 1.30 10.62 28.00
CA SER A 228 2.40 10.16 28.86
C SER A 228 2.45 8.64 29.07
N ASP A 229 1.56 7.87 28.44
CA ASP A 229 1.50 6.40 28.62
C ASP A 229 2.09 5.60 27.45
N ALA A 230 2.92 6.21 26.60
CA ALA A 230 3.74 5.47 25.63
C ALA A 230 4.94 4.79 26.32
N ALA A 231 4.65 3.83 27.18
CA ALA A 231 5.64 2.92 27.73
C ALA A 231 6.22 2.06 26.59
N HIS A 232 7.54 2.05 26.53
CA HIS A 232 8.39 1.26 25.65
C HIS A 232 7.97 -0.22 25.54
N HIS A 233 7.26 -0.58 24.47
CA HIS A 233 7.31 -1.95 23.97
C HIS A 233 8.54 -2.11 23.07
N ARG A 234 9.66 -2.47 23.71
CA ARG A 234 10.83 -3.05 23.05
C ARG A 234 10.37 -4.32 22.34
N TYR A 235 10.54 -4.34 21.02
CA TYR A 235 10.64 -5.58 20.25
C TYR A 235 11.88 -6.33 20.75
N HIS A 236 11.68 -7.40 21.52
CA HIS A 236 12.70 -8.41 21.77
C HIS A 236 12.62 -9.42 20.63
N SER A 237 13.62 -9.38 19.74
CA SER A 237 13.97 -10.48 18.83
C SER A 237 14.50 -11.67 19.65
N PRO A 238 14.04 -12.91 19.41
CA PRO A 238 14.75 -14.09 19.86
C PRO A 238 15.19 -14.92 18.65
N TYR A 239 16.04 -14.37 17.78
CA TYR A 239 17.07 -15.06 16.99
C TYR A 239 18.20 -14.08 16.69
#